data_AF-A0AAV6DCG2-F1
#
_entry.id   AF-A0AAV6DCG2-F1
#
_cell.length_a   1.000
_cell.length_b   1.000
_cell.length_c   1.000
_cell.angle_alpha   90.00
_cell.angle_beta   90.00
_cell.angle_gamma   90.00
#
_symmetry.space_group_name_H-M   'P 1'
#
loop_
_entity.id
_entity.type
_entity.pdbx_description
1 polymer ?
#
loop_
_entity_poly.entity_id
_entity_poly.type
_entity_poly.pdbx_seq_one_letter_code
_entity_poly.pdbx_strand_id
1 'polypeptide(L)'
;MADVPRRFVRAPSEDERQALVGLRDAGPAAARTRALVVLLSATRVPVPEIMRRLGLSRPTVTHWLRRFERAGVAGLADRPRSGRPARISAESLRHIAMVVGARPRDLGILGTRWSLARLRQYLVQSGTVPTLSLESLRITLKRAGLTLTAARVGQIQKGVTTMIPGAFEYHSPTSLGEATALLSKLGDDAKVLSGGQSLIPLMKLRLATPRHLVDINALPGLAYVREEGGVLRIGGLTREADLEESDVVRRRYPLLLDTCKVIADPIVRNLATVGGNLAHGDPANDHPATMLALGAEVVAVGSGGERRIPIASFFTGPFSTALRRDEIVTEIRIPGPKPGSGGAYVKMERKVGDFATAAVAVQLTLAAGTCQEAGIGLTNVGSVPIKAVRAERALRGRRVDDAAIAEAARLAAEEADPAEDLRGSVEYKRDLVRVLTGRALRKAIERAQRGG
;
A
#
# COMPACT_ATOMS: atom_id res chain seq x y z
N MET A 1 16.00 59.63 -22.11
CA MET A 1 16.28 58.79 -23.30
C MET A 1 16.32 57.33 -22.86
N ALA A 2 15.28 56.55 -23.18
CA ALA A 2 15.27 55.13 -22.86
C ALA A 2 16.22 54.41 -23.83
N ASP A 3 17.30 53.86 -23.28
CA ASP A 3 18.36 53.17 -24.00
C ASP A 3 17.80 51.98 -24.81
N VAL A 4 18.10 51.97 -26.10
CA VAL A 4 17.69 50.90 -27.03
C VAL A 4 18.40 49.61 -26.59
N PRO A 5 17.71 48.48 -26.37
CA PRO A 5 18.39 47.31 -25.84
C PRO A 5 19.42 46.80 -26.85
N ARG A 6 20.70 46.81 -26.45
CA ARG A 6 21.78 46.12 -27.16
C ARG A 6 21.33 44.69 -27.47
N ARG A 7 21.67 44.19 -28.66
CA ARG A 7 21.31 42.83 -29.11
C ARG A 7 21.83 41.73 -28.18
N PHE A 8 22.88 42.03 -27.42
CA PHE A 8 23.54 41.20 -26.42
C PHE A 8 23.79 42.02 -25.15
N VAL A 9 23.97 41.33 -24.02
CA VAL A 9 24.36 42.03 -22.79
C VAL A 9 25.78 42.56 -22.87
N ARG A 10 26.09 43.60 -22.09
CA ARG A 10 27.46 44.05 -21.85
C ARG A 10 28.33 42.91 -21.35
N ALA A 11 29.62 42.97 -21.64
CA ALA A 11 30.57 42.04 -21.05
C ALA A 11 30.54 42.18 -19.51
N PRO A 12 30.38 41.07 -18.76
CA PRO A 12 30.54 41.07 -17.31
C PRO A 12 31.98 41.49 -16.94
N SER A 13 32.15 42.20 -15.82
CA SER A 13 33.48 42.38 -15.22
C SER A 13 34.04 41.02 -14.76
N GLU A 14 35.32 40.98 -14.40
CA GLU A 14 35.95 39.72 -13.95
C GLU A 14 35.27 39.17 -12.68
N ASP A 15 34.96 40.03 -11.72
CA ASP A 15 34.22 39.66 -10.51
C ASP A 15 32.81 39.13 -10.83
N GLU A 16 32.11 39.78 -11.76
CA GLU A 16 30.78 39.34 -12.19
C GLU A 16 30.85 38.00 -12.94
N ARG A 17 31.89 37.80 -13.76
CA ARG A 17 32.14 36.53 -14.46
C ARG A 17 32.39 35.41 -13.46
N GLN A 18 33.24 35.62 -12.46
CA GLN A 18 33.55 34.64 -11.43
C GLN A 18 32.29 34.29 -10.61
N ALA A 19 31.48 35.28 -10.24
CA ALA A 19 30.22 35.06 -9.54
C ALA A 19 29.18 34.31 -10.40
N LEU A 20 29.07 34.63 -11.69
CA LEU A 20 28.19 33.91 -12.63
C LEU A 20 28.63 32.45 -12.81
N VAL A 21 29.93 32.18 -12.89
CA VAL A 21 30.49 30.83 -12.95
C VAL A 21 30.20 30.06 -11.67
N GLY A 22 30.41 30.67 -10.49
CA GLY A 22 30.05 30.06 -9.21
C GLY A 22 28.56 29.73 -9.12
N LEU A 23 27.68 30.64 -9.58
CA LEU A 23 26.25 30.39 -9.65
C LEU A 23 25.87 29.28 -10.63
N ARG A 24 26.58 29.14 -11.76
CA ARG A 24 26.38 28.08 -12.76
C ARG A 24 26.76 26.70 -12.17
N ASP A 25 27.87 26.62 -11.46
CA ASP A 25 28.44 25.33 -11.03
C ASP A 25 27.83 24.83 -9.71
N ALA A 26 27.59 25.74 -8.75
CA ALA A 26 27.15 25.36 -7.40
C ALA A 26 25.80 25.98 -6.97
N GLY A 27 25.17 26.84 -7.77
CA GLY A 27 23.93 27.51 -7.41
C GLY A 27 22.68 26.61 -7.46
N PRO A 28 21.56 27.03 -6.83
CA PRO A 28 20.25 26.38 -7.02
C PRO A 28 19.82 26.39 -8.48
N ALA A 29 19.00 25.43 -8.91
CA ALA A 29 18.61 25.25 -10.32
C ALA A 29 18.14 26.55 -11.01
N ALA A 30 17.28 27.34 -10.36
CA ALA A 30 16.79 28.60 -10.91
C ALA A 30 17.90 29.67 -11.06
N ALA A 31 18.88 29.70 -10.16
CA ALA A 31 20.01 30.62 -10.24
C ALA A 31 21.01 30.19 -11.33
N ARG A 32 21.26 28.88 -11.47
CA ARG A 32 22.07 28.30 -12.57
C ARG A 32 21.53 28.72 -13.93
N THR A 33 20.23 28.54 -14.13
CA THR A 33 19.56 28.92 -15.38
C THR A 33 19.70 30.41 -15.69
N ARG A 34 19.59 31.29 -14.70
CA ARG A 34 19.76 32.74 -14.88
C ARG A 34 21.20 33.11 -15.21
N ALA A 35 22.16 32.49 -14.53
CA ALA A 35 23.59 32.72 -14.79
C ALA A 35 23.98 32.26 -16.20
N LEU A 36 23.49 31.10 -16.65
CA LEU A 36 23.69 30.59 -18.01
C LEU A 36 23.14 31.52 -19.08
N VAL A 37 21.97 32.12 -18.87
CA VAL A 37 21.39 33.11 -19.79
C VAL A 37 22.34 34.30 -20.01
N VAL A 38 22.92 34.84 -18.93
CA VAL A 38 23.85 35.98 -19.02
C VAL A 38 25.17 35.57 -19.67
N LEU A 39 25.76 34.44 -19.25
CA LEU A 39 27.03 33.94 -19.78
C LEU A 39 26.95 33.66 -21.29
N LEU A 40 25.87 33.04 -21.78
CA LEU A 40 25.67 32.78 -23.20
C LEU A 40 25.45 34.07 -24.01
N SER A 41 24.72 35.03 -23.46
CA SER A 41 24.53 36.32 -24.12
C SER A 41 25.84 37.12 -24.18
N ALA A 42 26.66 37.06 -23.14
CA ALA A 42 27.99 37.68 -23.08
C ALA A 42 28.96 37.09 -24.12
N THR A 43 28.80 35.82 -24.50
CA THR A 43 29.55 35.17 -25.60
C THR A 43 28.90 35.34 -26.97
N ARG A 44 28.00 36.32 -27.14
CA ARG A 44 27.30 36.66 -28.40
C ARG A 44 26.38 35.56 -28.93
N VAL A 45 25.89 34.64 -28.09
CA VAL A 45 24.84 33.68 -28.49
C VAL A 45 23.50 34.42 -28.63
N PRO A 46 22.80 34.36 -29.78
CA PRO A 46 21.52 35.05 -29.96
C PRO A 46 20.41 34.53 -29.05
N VAL A 47 19.49 35.41 -28.61
CA VAL A 47 18.35 35.06 -27.74
C VAL A 47 17.55 33.84 -28.21
N PRO A 48 17.20 33.66 -29.51
CA PRO A 48 16.50 32.46 -29.98
C PRO A 48 17.27 31.16 -29.74
N GLU A 49 18.60 31.20 -29.82
CA GLU A 49 19.47 30.06 -29.57
C GLU A 49 19.60 29.76 -28.08
N ILE A 50 19.69 30.79 -27.24
CA ILE A 50 19.64 30.65 -25.77
C ILE A 50 18.30 30.02 -25.33
N MET A 51 17.19 30.46 -25.93
CA MET A 51 15.85 29.89 -25.68
C MET A 51 15.82 28.39 -25.97
N ARG A 52 16.35 27.96 -27.13
CA ARG A 52 16.43 26.53 -27.48
C ARG A 52 17.29 25.74 -26.50
N ARG A 53 18.51 26.21 -26.21
CA ARG A 53 19.47 25.48 -25.36
C ARG A 53 18.99 25.28 -23.93
N LEU A 54 18.24 26.24 -23.40
CA LEU A 54 17.82 26.24 -21.99
C LEU A 54 16.34 25.95 -21.80
N GLY A 55 15.56 25.75 -22.88
CA GLY A 55 14.12 25.52 -22.81
C GLY A 55 13.32 26.70 -22.24
N LEU A 56 13.71 27.94 -22.56
CA LEU A 56 13.14 29.17 -21.97
C LEU A 56 12.35 29.99 -22.99
N SER A 57 11.35 30.76 -22.51
CA SER A 57 10.61 31.71 -23.35
C SER A 57 11.39 33.01 -23.58
N ARG A 58 11.18 33.65 -24.75
CA ARG A 58 11.79 34.94 -25.10
C ARG A 58 11.60 36.03 -24.02
N PRO A 59 10.40 36.20 -23.41
CA PRO A 59 10.20 37.18 -22.35
C PRO A 59 11.05 36.88 -21.11
N THR A 60 11.25 35.60 -20.77
CA THR A 60 12.03 35.18 -19.61
C THR A 60 13.51 35.48 -19.82
N VAL A 61 14.07 35.11 -20.99
CA VAL A 61 15.46 35.40 -21.34
C VAL A 61 15.69 36.91 -21.34
N THR A 62 14.82 37.67 -22.02
CA THR A 62 14.93 39.14 -22.10
C THR A 62 14.79 39.79 -20.72
N HIS A 63 13.92 39.27 -19.85
CA HIS A 63 13.76 39.78 -18.49
C HIS A 63 15.06 39.66 -17.68
N TRP A 64 15.71 38.50 -17.71
CA TRP A 64 16.94 38.29 -16.94
C TRP A 64 18.13 39.08 -17.49
N LEU A 65 18.27 39.16 -18.81
CA LEU A 65 19.29 40.01 -19.43
C LEU A 65 19.13 41.48 -19.03
N ARG A 66 17.90 42.03 -19.08
CA ARG A 66 17.63 43.41 -18.64
C ARG A 66 17.91 43.64 -17.16
N ARG A 67 17.64 42.64 -16.32
CA ARG A 67 17.91 42.74 -14.89
C ARG A 67 19.40 42.70 -14.57
N PHE A 68 20.15 41.90 -15.32
CA PHE A 68 21.61 41.89 -15.24
C PHE A 68 22.20 43.23 -15.69
N GLU A 69 21.75 43.76 -16.83
CA GLU A 69 22.21 45.08 -17.31
C GLU A 69 22.00 46.19 -16.29
N ARG A 70 20.86 46.15 -15.59
CA ARG A 70 20.51 47.19 -14.62
C ARG A 70 21.24 47.08 -13.29
N ALA A 71 21.62 45.89 -12.86
CA ALA A 71 22.03 45.65 -11.46
C ALA A 71 23.10 44.56 -11.30
N GLY A 72 23.81 44.21 -12.37
CA GLY A 72 24.81 43.15 -12.38
C GLY A 72 24.28 41.81 -11.88
N VAL A 73 25.15 41.02 -11.25
CA VAL A 73 24.80 39.70 -10.71
C VAL A 73 23.71 39.79 -9.63
N ALA A 74 23.70 40.84 -8.80
CA ALA A 74 22.64 41.08 -7.81
C ALA A 74 21.25 41.23 -8.46
N GLY A 75 21.21 41.71 -9.71
CA GLY A 75 20.00 41.79 -10.52
C GLY A 75 19.32 40.43 -10.76
N LEU A 76 20.04 39.31 -10.67
CA LEU A 76 19.54 37.96 -10.91
C LEU A 76 18.88 37.31 -9.67
N ALA A 77 18.99 37.96 -8.50
CA ALA A 77 18.34 37.50 -7.27
C ALA A 77 16.82 37.51 -7.39
N ASP A 78 16.15 36.62 -6.66
CA ASP A 78 14.69 36.65 -6.57
C ASP A 78 14.22 37.96 -5.94
N ARG A 79 13.26 38.63 -6.59
CA ARG A 79 12.60 39.81 -6.03
C ARG A 79 11.18 39.44 -5.59
N PRO A 80 10.69 39.99 -4.47
CA PRO A 80 9.27 39.92 -4.13
C PRO A 80 8.45 40.51 -5.28
N ARG A 81 7.46 39.78 -5.79
CA ARG A 81 6.59 40.27 -6.88
C ARG A 81 5.65 41.36 -6.35
N SER A 82 5.60 42.51 -7.03
CA SER A 82 4.62 43.58 -6.78
C SER A 82 3.30 43.26 -7.48
N GLY A 83 2.30 42.89 -6.70
CA GLY A 83 0.92 42.72 -7.13
C GLY A 83 0.02 42.80 -5.90
N ARG A 84 -1.21 43.31 -6.06
CA ARG A 84 -2.20 43.42 -4.97
C ARG A 84 -2.28 42.05 -4.27
N PRO A 85 -2.03 41.97 -2.94
CA PRO A 85 -2.13 40.70 -2.24
C PRO A 85 -3.53 40.15 -2.45
N ALA A 86 -3.66 38.89 -2.85
CA ALA A 86 -4.96 38.21 -2.77
C ALA A 86 -5.35 38.21 -1.29
N ARG A 87 -6.39 38.98 -0.94
CA ARG A 87 -6.94 39.04 0.41
C ARG A 87 -7.70 37.75 0.68
N ILE A 88 -6.97 36.71 1.05
CA ILE A 88 -7.53 35.68 1.90
C ILE A 88 -7.68 36.34 3.27
N SER A 89 -8.91 36.47 3.77
CA SER A 89 -9.15 37.07 5.08
C SER A 89 -8.46 36.23 6.18
N ALA A 90 -8.19 36.83 7.34
CA ALA A 90 -7.60 36.09 8.47
C ALA A 90 -8.48 34.89 8.87
N GLU A 91 -9.79 35.00 8.68
CA GLU A 91 -10.75 33.92 8.91
C GLU A 91 -10.60 32.79 7.90
N SER A 92 -10.57 33.09 6.60
CA SER A 92 -10.31 32.09 5.57
C SER A 92 -8.94 31.43 5.76
N LEU A 93 -7.93 32.16 6.25
CA LEU A 93 -6.59 31.61 6.53
C LEU A 93 -6.61 30.61 7.70
N ARG A 94 -7.35 30.91 8.78
CA ARG A 94 -7.56 29.98 9.91
C ARG A 94 -8.28 28.71 9.44
N HIS A 95 -9.31 28.88 8.63
CA HIS A 95 -10.06 27.75 8.08
C HIS A 95 -9.17 26.88 7.17
N ILE A 96 -8.35 27.50 6.30
CA ILE A 96 -7.36 26.80 5.48
C ILE A 96 -6.36 26.03 6.36
N ALA A 97 -5.89 26.63 7.46
CA ALA A 97 -4.97 25.95 8.39
C ALA A 97 -5.60 24.72 9.05
N MET A 98 -6.87 24.80 9.47
CA MET A 98 -7.60 23.65 10.02
C MET A 98 -7.75 22.54 8.97
N VAL A 99 -8.17 22.90 7.76
CA VAL A 99 -8.38 21.93 6.67
C VAL A 99 -7.07 21.25 6.25
N VAL A 100 -5.97 22.02 6.15
CA VAL A 100 -4.64 21.47 5.83
C VAL A 100 -4.14 20.53 6.95
N GLY A 101 -4.51 20.80 8.21
CA GLY A 101 -4.20 19.95 9.36
C GLY A 101 -5.05 18.68 9.45
N ALA A 102 -6.24 18.66 8.84
CA ALA A 102 -7.08 17.47 8.76
C ALA A 102 -6.64 16.55 7.60
N ARG A 103 -6.97 15.26 7.65
CA ARG A 103 -6.76 14.37 6.49
C ARG A 103 -7.93 14.56 5.51
N PRO A 104 -7.72 14.49 4.18
CA PRO A 104 -8.82 14.64 3.22
C PRO A 104 -9.98 13.67 3.50
N ARG A 105 -9.65 12.42 3.90
CA ARG A 105 -10.65 11.41 4.29
C ARG A 105 -11.53 11.80 5.48
N ASP A 106 -10.98 12.56 6.44
CA ASP A 106 -11.73 13.00 7.63
C ASP A 106 -12.76 14.08 7.24
N LEU A 107 -12.62 14.67 6.05
CA LEU A 107 -13.55 15.65 5.46
C LEU A 107 -14.36 15.06 4.29
N GLY A 108 -14.43 13.73 4.18
CA GLY A 108 -15.21 13.03 3.14
C GLY A 108 -14.60 13.06 1.74
N ILE A 109 -13.31 13.39 1.62
CA ILE A 109 -12.61 13.48 0.32
C ILE A 109 -11.67 12.30 0.12
N LEU A 110 -11.77 11.65 -1.04
CA LEU A 110 -10.92 10.52 -1.41
C LEU A 110 -9.42 10.92 -1.46
N GLY A 111 -8.62 10.25 -0.63
CA GLY A 111 -7.15 10.40 -0.58
C GLY A 111 -6.59 10.53 0.84
N THR A 112 -5.34 10.12 1.05
CA THR A 112 -4.67 10.15 2.37
C THR A 112 -3.87 11.42 2.63
N ARG A 113 -3.59 12.21 1.58
CA ARG A 113 -2.83 13.46 1.66
C ARG A 113 -3.48 14.54 0.80
N TRP A 114 -3.31 15.78 1.23
CA TRP A 114 -3.65 16.94 0.43
C TRP A 114 -2.69 17.05 -0.75
N SER A 115 -3.23 16.99 -1.97
CA SER A 115 -2.57 17.63 -3.10
C SER A 115 -3.04 19.07 -3.17
N LEU A 116 -2.22 19.95 -3.74
CA LEU A 116 -2.55 21.37 -3.91
C LEU A 116 -3.85 21.53 -4.73
N ALA A 117 -4.06 20.65 -5.72
CA ALA A 117 -5.28 20.60 -6.53
C ALA A 117 -6.52 20.20 -5.74
N ARG A 118 -6.40 19.15 -4.91
CA ARG A 118 -7.49 18.65 -4.07
C ARG A 118 -7.89 19.65 -2.99
N LEU A 119 -6.91 20.25 -2.33
CA LEU A 119 -7.17 21.27 -1.31
C LEU A 119 -7.86 22.49 -1.93
N ARG A 120 -7.41 22.95 -3.10
CA ARG A 120 -8.05 24.06 -3.81
C ARG A 120 -9.51 23.75 -4.16
N GLN A 121 -9.77 22.56 -4.69
CA GLN A 121 -11.12 22.14 -5.08
C GLN A 121 -12.05 22.13 -3.86
N TYR A 122 -11.59 21.56 -2.74
CA TYR A 122 -12.36 21.55 -1.49
C TYR A 122 -12.66 22.96 -0.99
N LEU A 123 -11.64 23.82 -0.87
CA LEU A 123 -11.79 25.19 -0.34
C LEU A 123 -12.73 26.09 -1.17
N VAL A 124 -12.84 25.82 -2.46
CA VAL A 124 -13.79 26.52 -3.35
C VAL A 124 -15.19 25.94 -3.21
N GLN A 125 -15.34 24.62 -3.14
CA GLN A 125 -16.64 23.96 -2.97
C GLN A 125 -17.25 24.19 -1.58
N SER A 126 -16.43 24.31 -0.55
CA SER A 126 -16.86 24.62 0.82
C SER A 126 -17.18 26.10 1.05
N GLY A 127 -17.04 26.95 0.01
CA GLY A 127 -17.30 28.40 0.10
C GLY A 127 -16.27 29.18 0.92
N THR A 128 -15.19 28.55 1.38
CA THR A 128 -14.15 29.19 2.23
C THR A 128 -13.42 30.32 1.51
N VAL A 129 -13.31 30.23 0.18
CA VAL A 129 -12.82 31.29 -0.72
C VAL A 129 -13.61 31.26 -2.04
N PRO A 130 -14.02 32.42 -2.60
CA PRO A 130 -14.90 32.46 -3.78
C PRO A 130 -14.22 31.95 -5.06
N THR A 131 -12.95 32.32 -5.29
CA THR A 131 -12.12 31.79 -6.38
C THR A 131 -10.65 31.80 -5.96
N LEU A 132 -9.95 30.67 -6.09
CA LEU A 132 -8.53 30.57 -5.75
C LEU A 132 -7.75 29.78 -6.81
N SER A 133 -6.64 30.36 -7.31
CA SER A 133 -5.73 29.66 -8.22
C SER A 133 -4.79 28.72 -7.45
N LEU A 134 -4.25 27.69 -8.11
CA LEU A 134 -3.28 26.77 -7.49
C LEU A 134 -2.04 27.51 -6.98
N GLU A 135 -1.52 28.47 -7.76
CA GLU A 135 -0.33 29.22 -7.40
C GLU A 135 -0.61 30.19 -6.24
N SER A 136 -1.78 30.81 -6.22
CA SER A 136 -2.22 31.64 -5.08
C SER A 136 -2.33 30.81 -3.80
N LEU A 137 -2.92 29.61 -3.87
CA LEU A 137 -2.98 28.70 -2.73
C LEU A 137 -1.58 28.29 -2.25
N ARG A 138 -0.68 27.95 -3.17
CA ARG A 138 0.72 27.58 -2.84
C ARG A 138 1.46 28.71 -2.13
N ILE A 139 1.32 29.94 -2.62
CA ILE A 139 1.94 31.13 -2.02
C ILE A 139 1.34 31.40 -0.63
N THR A 140 0.03 31.26 -0.47
CA THR A 140 -0.66 31.43 0.83
C THR A 140 -0.18 30.43 1.85
N LEU A 141 -0.13 29.14 1.50
CA LEU A 141 0.35 28.09 2.40
C LEU A 141 1.79 28.36 2.84
N LYS A 142 2.66 28.73 1.88
CA LYS A 142 4.05 29.09 2.17
C LYS A 142 4.16 30.30 3.10
N ARG A 143 3.38 31.37 2.88
CA ARG A 143 3.36 32.56 3.73
C ARG A 143 2.83 32.27 5.14
N ALA A 144 1.86 31.37 5.25
CA ALA A 144 1.30 30.93 6.53
C ALA A 144 2.16 29.87 7.25
N GLY A 145 3.29 29.46 6.67
CA GLY A 145 4.12 28.37 7.24
C GLY A 145 3.39 27.03 7.30
N LEU A 146 2.41 26.83 6.41
CA LEU A 146 1.62 25.62 6.26
C LEU A 146 2.22 24.79 5.13
N THR A 147 2.35 23.48 5.36
CA THR A 147 2.82 22.54 4.35
C THR A 147 1.77 21.46 4.16
N LEU A 148 1.57 21.03 2.91
CA LEU A 148 0.67 19.91 2.60
C LEU A 148 1.26 18.55 3.01
N THR A 149 2.57 18.54 3.29
CA THR A 149 3.29 17.44 3.90
C THR A 149 3.16 17.54 5.42
N ALA A 150 2.16 16.83 5.92
CA ALA A 150 1.92 16.50 7.33
C ALA A 150 1.43 17.64 8.24
N ALA A 151 0.31 17.38 8.88
CA ALA A 151 -0.04 17.93 10.18
C ALA A 151 1.14 17.76 11.15
N ARG A 152 1.43 18.83 11.90
CA ARG A 152 2.59 18.96 12.79
C ARG A 152 2.53 17.96 13.94
N VAL A 153 3.60 17.20 14.12
CA VAL A 153 4.11 16.81 15.45
C VAL A 153 5.49 17.47 15.59
N GLY A 154 5.79 17.95 16.79
CA GLY A 154 6.83 18.93 17.13
C GLY A 154 8.24 18.67 16.57
N GLN A 155 9.00 19.77 16.50
CA GLN A 155 10.41 19.91 16.11
C GLN A 155 11.18 18.58 15.93
N ILE A 156 11.46 18.22 14.68
CA ILE A 156 12.53 17.27 14.35
C ILE A 156 13.55 18.01 13.50
N GLN A 157 14.73 18.17 14.09
CA GLN A 157 15.95 18.60 13.41
C GLN A 157 16.21 17.70 12.20
N LYS A 158 16.84 18.27 11.16
CA LYS A 158 17.32 17.53 9.99
C LYS A 158 18.07 16.26 10.44
N GLY A 159 17.56 15.09 10.03
CA GLY A 159 18.32 13.83 10.04
C GLY A 159 17.96 12.81 11.12
N VAL A 160 16.70 12.36 11.22
CA VAL A 160 16.39 11.02 11.76
C VAL A 160 15.16 10.45 11.03
N THR A 161 15.34 9.40 10.23
CA THR A 161 14.29 8.44 9.88
C THR A 161 13.93 7.67 11.14
N THR A 162 12.92 8.10 11.89
CA THR A 162 12.61 7.47 13.17
C THR A 162 11.97 6.10 12.95
N MET A 163 12.79 5.04 12.93
CA MET A 163 12.41 3.62 12.87
C MET A 163 11.93 3.08 14.23
N ILE A 164 11.50 3.98 15.13
CA ILE A 164 11.27 3.71 16.54
C ILE A 164 9.76 3.82 16.82
N PRO A 165 9.11 2.73 17.30
CA PRO A 165 7.73 2.75 17.74
C PRO A 165 7.44 3.86 18.77
N GLY A 166 6.16 4.24 18.89
CA GLY A 166 5.72 4.95 20.09
C GLY A 166 5.89 4.08 21.33
N ALA A 167 5.99 4.69 22.50
CA ALA A 167 5.98 3.95 23.76
C ALA A 167 4.64 3.23 23.95
N PHE A 168 4.68 2.04 24.52
CA PHE A 168 3.52 1.23 24.86
C PHE A 168 3.82 0.44 26.13
N GLU A 169 2.76 0.04 26.83
CA GLU A 169 2.83 -0.96 27.88
C GLU A 169 2.71 -2.36 27.28
N TYR A 170 3.45 -3.31 27.85
CA TYR A 170 3.50 -4.68 27.39
C TYR A 170 2.85 -5.61 28.41
N HIS A 171 1.92 -6.43 27.94
CA HIS A 171 1.20 -7.43 28.73
C HIS A 171 1.49 -8.81 28.16
N SER A 172 1.80 -9.79 29.01
CA SER A 172 2.07 -11.17 28.61
C SER A 172 1.16 -12.12 29.40
N PRO A 173 -0.15 -12.15 29.11
CA PRO A 173 -1.10 -13.02 29.78
C PRO A 173 -0.71 -14.50 29.64
N THR A 174 -1.07 -15.29 30.64
CA THR A 174 -0.76 -16.74 30.70
C THR A 174 -1.96 -17.61 30.35
N SER A 175 -3.13 -17.01 30.16
CA SER A 175 -4.35 -17.69 29.74
C SER A 175 -5.16 -16.88 28.74
N LEU A 176 -5.97 -17.58 27.95
CA LEU A 176 -6.87 -16.94 26.99
C LEU A 176 -7.93 -16.05 27.67
N GLY A 177 -8.41 -16.46 28.85
CA GLY A 177 -9.33 -15.66 29.66
C GLY A 177 -8.71 -14.33 30.10
N GLU A 178 -7.45 -14.37 30.57
CA GLU A 178 -6.71 -13.16 30.93
C GLU A 178 -6.49 -12.25 29.71
N ALA A 179 -6.09 -12.83 28.57
CA ALA A 179 -5.85 -12.07 27.34
C ALA A 179 -7.12 -11.35 26.84
N THR A 180 -8.25 -12.06 26.77
CA THR A 180 -9.53 -11.48 26.34
C THR A 180 -10.08 -10.46 27.35
N ALA A 181 -9.87 -10.68 28.65
CA ALA A 181 -10.22 -9.70 29.69
C ALA A 181 -9.39 -8.41 29.56
N LEU A 182 -8.08 -8.51 29.29
CA LEU A 182 -7.22 -7.36 29.02
C LEU A 182 -7.68 -6.59 27.77
N LEU A 183 -7.96 -7.28 26.67
CA LEU A 183 -8.45 -6.63 25.45
C LEU A 183 -9.80 -5.93 25.67
N SER A 184 -10.72 -6.56 26.41
CA SER A 184 -12.00 -5.96 26.78
C SER A 184 -11.82 -4.71 27.64
N LYS A 185 -10.95 -4.77 28.64
CA LYS A 185 -10.65 -3.65 29.55
C LYS A 185 -9.97 -2.47 28.85
N LEU A 186 -8.99 -2.76 27.98
CA LEU A 186 -8.13 -1.76 27.35
C LEU A 186 -8.71 -1.21 26.05
N GLY A 187 -9.67 -1.90 25.43
CA GLY A 187 -10.43 -1.45 24.27
C GLY A 187 -9.55 -1.13 23.05
N ASP A 188 -9.87 -0.04 22.35
CA ASP A 188 -9.21 0.36 21.09
C ASP A 188 -7.73 0.75 21.26
N ASP A 189 -7.27 0.98 22.48
CA ASP A 189 -5.88 1.31 22.80
C ASP A 189 -4.96 0.07 22.86
N ALA A 190 -5.53 -1.14 22.91
CA ALA A 190 -4.79 -2.39 22.92
C ALA A 190 -4.74 -3.07 21.54
N LYS A 191 -3.61 -3.72 21.27
CA LYS A 191 -3.48 -4.65 20.14
C LYS A 191 -2.85 -5.97 20.54
N VAL A 192 -3.38 -7.04 19.97
CA VAL A 192 -2.80 -8.39 20.09
C VAL A 192 -1.45 -8.42 19.37
N LEU A 193 -0.42 -8.83 20.09
CA LEU A 193 0.89 -9.16 19.53
C LEU A 193 0.99 -10.68 19.37
N SER A 194 0.91 -11.13 18.13
CA SER A 194 1.21 -12.51 17.73
C SER A 194 2.65 -12.60 17.20
N GLY A 195 2.87 -13.01 15.95
CA GLY A 195 4.20 -13.03 15.31
C GLY A 195 4.87 -11.66 15.09
N GLY A 196 4.12 -10.56 15.20
CA GLY A 196 4.66 -9.19 15.10
C GLY A 196 5.09 -8.73 13.70
N GLN A 197 5.10 -9.60 12.69
CA GLN A 197 5.70 -9.32 11.37
C GLN A 197 4.90 -8.35 10.49
N SER A 198 3.67 -7.99 10.88
CA SER A 198 2.93 -6.87 10.28
C SER A 198 2.78 -5.71 11.26
N LEU A 199 2.43 -5.99 12.52
CA LEU A 199 2.18 -4.96 13.53
C LEU A 199 3.43 -4.16 13.89
N ILE A 200 4.57 -4.80 14.15
CA ILE A 200 5.80 -4.11 14.56
C ILE A 200 6.32 -3.20 13.42
N PRO A 201 6.39 -3.63 12.14
CA PRO A 201 6.68 -2.71 11.05
C PRO A 201 5.75 -1.50 10.98
N LEU A 202 4.43 -1.70 11.13
CA LEU A 202 3.47 -0.59 11.16
C LEU A 202 3.72 0.36 12.35
N MET A 203 4.10 -0.17 13.51
CA MET A 203 4.46 0.63 14.69
C MET A 203 5.76 1.42 14.49
N LYS A 204 6.79 0.81 13.90
CA LYS A 204 8.07 1.48 13.57
C LYS A 204 7.86 2.64 12.60
N LEU A 205 6.90 2.52 11.68
CA LEU A 205 6.49 3.56 10.75
C LEU A 205 5.42 4.51 11.31
N ARG A 206 4.98 4.29 12.56
CA ARG A 206 3.89 5.01 13.24
C ARG A 206 2.57 5.05 12.45
N LEU A 207 2.32 4.01 11.66
CA LEU A 207 1.03 3.75 11.01
C LEU A 207 0.04 3.08 11.97
N ALA A 208 0.56 2.40 13.00
CA ALA A 208 -0.16 1.92 14.16
C ALA A 208 0.52 2.45 15.43
N THR A 209 -0.26 2.93 16.40
CA THR A 209 0.27 3.47 17.67
C THR A 209 -0.57 2.99 18.85
N PRO A 210 -0.68 1.67 19.09
CA PRO A 210 -1.37 1.16 20.27
C PRO A 210 -0.63 1.61 21.53
N ARG A 211 -1.38 1.89 22.61
CA ARG A 211 -0.79 2.19 23.93
C ARG A 211 -0.45 0.92 24.69
N HIS A 212 -1.10 -0.19 24.36
CA HIS A 212 -0.87 -1.49 25.00
C HIS A 212 -0.68 -2.58 23.94
N LEU A 213 0.31 -3.45 24.15
CA LEU A 213 0.46 -4.70 23.42
C LEU A 213 0.12 -5.87 24.34
N VAL A 214 -0.79 -6.73 23.89
CA VAL A 214 -1.14 -7.97 24.57
C VAL A 214 -0.48 -9.12 23.81
N ASP A 215 0.67 -9.57 24.29
CA ASP A 215 1.44 -10.65 23.70
C ASP A 215 0.82 -12.00 24.05
N ILE A 216 0.41 -12.74 23.02
CA ILE A 216 -0.25 -14.03 23.17
C ILE A 216 0.70 -15.22 22.93
N ASN A 217 1.98 -14.99 22.63
CA ASN A 217 2.93 -16.06 22.28
C ASN A 217 3.17 -17.08 23.41
N ALA A 218 2.90 -16.71 24.66
CA ALA A 218 3.02 -17.60 25.82
C ALA A 218 1.74 -18.43 26.10
N LEU A 219 0.65 -18.21 25.35
CA LEU A 219 -0.60 -18.93 25.60
C LEU A 219 -0.48 -20.41 25.19
N PRO A 220 -0.78 -21.35 26.10
CA PRO A 220 -0.66 -22.77 25.79
C PRO A 220 -1.76 -23.23 24.83
N GLY A 221 -1.45 -24.26 24.04
CA GLY A 221 -2.46 -24.96 23.23
C GLY A 221 -2.97 -24.17 22.03
N LEU A 222 -2.27 -23.12 21.58
CA LEU A 222 -2.64 -22.35 20.37
C LEU A 222 -1.68 -22.55 19.19
N ALA A 223 -0.61 -23.34 19.34
CA ALA A 223 0.34 -23.66 18.28
C ALA A 223 0.35 -25.18 18.05
N TYR A 224 -0.31 -25.61 16.97
CA TYR A 224 -0.40 -27.02 16.57
C TYR A 224 -0.92 -27.15 15.14
N VAL A 225 -0.66 -28.30 14.53
CA VAL A 225 -1.26 -28.74 13.26
C VAL A 225 -1.66 -30.19 13.41
N ARG A 226 -2.96 -30.49 13.33
CA ARG A 226 -3.48 -31.85 13.49
C ARG A 226 -4.72 -32.07 12.65
N GLU A 227 -4.99 -33.31 12.30
CA GLU A 227 -6.21 -33.69 11.59
C GLU A 227 -7.07 -34.58 12.50
N GLU A 228 -8.30 -34.15 12.74
CA GLU A 228 -9.23 -34.83 13.65
C GLU A 228 -10.63 -34.82 13.04
N GLY A 229 -11.27 -35.99 12.96
CA GLY A 229 -12.62 -36.11 12.41
C GLY A 229 -12.76 -35.65 10.96
N GLY A 230 -11.70 -35.79 10.15
CA GLY A 230 -11.70 -35.35 8.75
C GLY A 230 -11.57 -33.83 8.57
N VAL A 231 -11.13 -33.11 9.60
CA VAL A 231 -10.89 -31.66 9.57
C VAL A 231 -9.44 -31.40 9.99
N LEU A 232 -8.69 -30.68 9.15
CA LEU A 232 -7.41 -30.12 9.55
C LEU A 232 -7.63 -28.92 10.46
N ARG A 233 -6.99 -28.96 11.63
CA ARG A 233 -7.05 -27.95 12.67
C ARG A 233 -5.67 -27.34 12.85
N ILE A 234 -5.59 -26.03 12.70
CA ILE A 234 -4.37 -25.25 12.83
C ILE A 234 -4.58 -24.26 13.97
N GLY A 235 -3.74 -24.31 15.00
CA GLY A 235 -3.77 -23.32 16.06
C GLY A 235 -3.44 -21.91 15.57
N GLY A 236 -4.08 -20.87 16.13
CA GLY A 236 -3.89 -19.48 15.70
C GLY A 236 -2.45 -18.96 15.81
N LEU A 237 -1.63 -19.57 16.66
CA LEU A 237 -0.22 -19.26 16.87
C LEU A 237 0.76 -20.21 16.17
N THR A 238 0.28 -21.16 15.39
CA THR A 238 1.13 -21.98 14.54
C THR A 238 1.97 -21.09 13.63
N ARG A 239 3.30 -21.28 13.65
CA ARG A 239 4.22 -20.52 12.80
C ARG A 239 4.08 -20.96 11.35
N GLU A 240 4.37 -20.06 10.43
CA GLU A 240 4.41 -20.42 9.01
C GLU A 240 5.44 -21.53 8.73
N ALA A 241 6.58 -21.52 9.43
CA ALA A 241 7.59 -22.59 9.37
C ALA A 241 7.03 -23.94 9.83
N ASP A 242 6.35 -24.00 10.98
CA ASP A 242 5.74 -25.23 11.50
C ASP A 242 4.68 -25.78 10.53
N LEU A 243 3.91 -24.88 9.88
CA LEU A 243 2.92 -25.27 8.88
C LEU A 243 3.58 -25.82 7.60
N GLU A 244 4.70 -25.22 7.17
CA GLU A 244 5.50 -25.68 6.02
C GLU A 244 6.10 -27.07 6.24
N GLU A 245 6.56 -27.35 7.47
CA GLU A 245 7.21 -28.61 7.83
C GLU A 245 6.24 -29.73 8.23
N SER A 246 4.98 -29.39 8.53
CA SER A 246 3.95 -30.34 8.97
C SER A 246 3.73 -31.49 7.98
N ASP A 247 3.93 -32.73 8.44
CA ASP A 247 3.74 -33.93 7.63
C ASP A 247 2.33 -34.07 7.06
N VAL A 248 1.29 -33.73 7.83
CA VAL A 248 -0.09 -33.81 7.36
C VAL A 248 -0.34 -32.79 6.24
N VAL A 249 0.23 -31.59 6.34
CA VAL A 249 0.12 -30.56 5.30
C VAL A 249 0.87 -30.98 4.04
N ARG A 250 2.12 -31.44 4.20
CA ARG A 250 2.97 -31.87 3.08
C ARG A 250 2.37 -33.03 2.29
N ARG A 251 1.64 -33.93 2.96
CA ARG A 251 1.04 -35.12 2.35
C ARG A 251 -0.37 -34.87 1.81
N ARG A 252 -1.24 -34.16 2.53
CA ARG A 252 -2.66 -34.04 2.16
C ARG A 252 -3.09 -32.67 1.66
N TYR A 253 -2.36 -31.60 1.97
CA TYR A 253 -2.81 -30.21 1.71
C TYR A 253 -1.80 -29.44 0.82
N PRO A 254 -1.60 -29.87 -0.45
CA PRO A 254 -0.60 -29.28 -1.34
C PRO A 254 -0.87 -27.81 -1.67
N LEU A 255 -2.12 -27.35 -1.60
CA LEU A 255 -2.47 -25.93 -1.73
C LEU A 255 -1.89 -25.10 -0.58
N LEU A 256 -2.03 -25.56 0.68
CA LEU A 256 -1.45 -24.89 1.85
C LEU A 256 0.08 -24.90 1.74
N LEU A 257 0.68 -26.04 1.40
CA LEU A 257 2.13 -26.15 1.26
C LEU A 257 2.69 -25.19 0.20
N ASP A 258 2.04 -25.07 -0.97
CA ASP A 258 2.43 -24.10 -1.99
C ASP A 258 2.33 -22.66 -1.47
N THR A 259 1.30 -22.37 -0.65
CA THR A 259 1.08 -21.04 -0.05
C THR A 259 2.20 -20.69 0.92
N CYS A 260 2.53 -21.57 1.87
CA CYS A 260 3.58 -21.32 2.87
C CYS A 260 4.93 -21.00 2.22
N LYS A 261 5.29 -21.73 1.16
CA LYS A 261 6.59 -21.59 0.48
C LYS A 261 6.82 -20.22 -0.17
N VAL A 262 5.76 -19.47 -0.46
CA VAL A 262 5.83 -18.16 -1.10
C VAL A 262 5.48 -17.00 -0.16
N ILE A 263 5.20 -17.29 1.10
CA ILE A 263 5.02 -16.26 2.14
C ILE A 263 6.40 -15.82 2.62
N ALA A 264 6.70 -14.54 2.38
CA ALA A 264 7.86 -13.84 2.92
C ALA A 264 9.19 -14.61 2.74
N ASP A 265 10.02 -14.63 3.77
CA ASP A 265 11.31 -15.32 3.84
C ASP A 265 11.37 -16.19 5.12
N PRO A 266 12.38 -17.07 5.28
CA PRO A 266 12.48 -17.95 6.45
C PRO A 266 12.49 -17.22 7.80
N ILE A 267 13.06 -16.01 7.89
CA ILE A 267 13.13 -15.25 9.15
C ILE A 267 11.73 -14.79 9.54
N VAL A 268 10.98 -14.26 8.58
CA VAL A 268 9.58 -13.90 8.77
C VAL A 268 8.75 -15.13 9.11
N ARG A 269 8.94 -16.26 8.40
CA ARG A 269 8.15 -17.49 8.62
C ARG A 269 8.37 -18.15 9.98
N ASN A 270 9.54 -17.98 10.59
CA ASN A 270 9.81 -18.45 11.96
C ASN A 270 9.04 -17.67 13.03
N LEU A 271 8.53 -16.48 12.72
CA LEU A 271 7.80 -15.62 13.67
C LEU A 271 6.33 -15.44 13.29
N ALA A 272 6.04 -15.25 12.01
CA ALA A 272 4.69 -15.05 11.49
C ALA A 272 3.81 -16.26 11.83
N THR A 273 2.55 -15.98 12.13
CA THR A 273 1.55 -16.98 12.50
C THR A 273 0.41 -16.98 11.49
N VAL A 274 -0.18 -18.16 11.29
CA VAL A 274 -1.33 -18.33 10.38
C VAL A 274 -2.52 -17.48 10.85
N GLY A 275 -2.81 -17.49 12.16
CA GLY A 275 -3.88 -16.68 12.75
C GLY A 275 -3.59 -15.18 12.63
N GLY A 276 -2.34 -14.75 12.81
CA GLY A 276 -1.93 -13.35 12.62
C GLY A 276 -2.07 -12.88 11.18
N ASN A 277 -1.73 -13.75 10.21
CA ASN A 277 -1.88 -13.47 8.77
C ASN A 277 -3.35 -13.23 8.41
N LEU A 278 -4.27 -14.09 8.87
CA LEU A 278 -5.70 -13.91 8.65
C LEU A 278 -6.26 -12.69 9.39
N ALA A 279 -5.98 -12.56 10.69
CA ALA A 279 -6.51 -11.49 11.54
C ALA A 279 -6.05 -10.10 11.10
N HIS A 280 -4.92 -9.99 10.37
CA HIS A 280 -4.45 -8.71 9.85
C HIS A 280 -5.39 -8.09 8.82
N GLY A 281 -6.07 -8.93 8.02
CA GLY A 281 -7.06 -8.48 7.04
C GLY A 281 -6.48 -7.69 5.87
N ASP A 282 -5.17 -7.80 5.60
CA ASP A 282 -4.56 -7.19 4.41
C ASP A 282 -4.90 -8.03 3.17
N PRO A 283 -5.53 -7.47 2.12
CA PRO A 283 -5.84 -8.20 0.88
C PRO A 283 -4.60 -8.74 0.17
N ALA A 284 -3.41 -8.24 0.51
CA ALA A 284 -2.14 -8.69 -0.04
C ALA A 284 -1.60 -9.97 0.63
N ASN A 285 -2.15 -10.37 1.77
CA ASN A 285 -1.76 -11.59 2.47
C ASN A 285 -2.24 -12.84 1.71
N ASP A 286 -1.42 -13.90 1.71
CA ASP A 286 -1.64 -15.09 0.89
C ASP A 286 -2.67 -16.07 1.49
N HIS A 287 -2.66 -16.30 2.82
CA HIS A 287 -3.61 -17.22 3.48
C HIS A 287 -5.09 -16.86 3.28
N PRO A 288 -5.52 -15.59 3.33
CA PRO A 288 -6.92 -15.22 3.10
C PRO A 288 -7.56 -15.88 1.86
N ALA A 289 -6.91 -15.81 0.69
CA ALA A 289 -7.41 -16.43 -0.53
C ALA A 289 -7.32 -17.97 -0.50
N THR A 290 -6.24 -18.50 0.07
CA THR A 290 -6.07 -19.95 0.25
C THR A 290 -7.18 -20.55 1.12
N MET A 291 -7.54 -19.87 2.21
CA MET A 291 -8.61 -20.30 3.11
C MET A 291 -9.99 -20.18 2.44
N LEU A 292 -10.23 -19.16 1.59
CA LEU A 292 -11.45 -19.07 0.78
C LEU A 292 -11.60 -20.28 -0.17
N ALA A 293 -10.51 -20.67 -0.85
CA ALA A 293 -10.49 -21.82 -1.75
C ALA A 293 -10.70 -23.14 -1.01
N LEU A 294 -10.13 -23.29 0.19
CA LEU A 294 -10.27 -24.47 1.04
C LEU A 294 -11.62 -24.55 1.78
N GLY A 295 -12.40 -23.46 1.80
CA GLY A 295 -13.67 -23.42 2.53
C GLY A 295 -13.47 -23.50 4.06
N ALA A 296 -12.45 -22.80 4.57
CA ALA A 296 -12.10 -22.82 5.98
C ALA A 296 -13.16 -22.13 6.89
N GLU A 297 -13.02 -22.37 8.19
CA GLU A 297 -13.72 -21.68 9.26
C GLU A 297 -12.69 -21.16 10.27
N VAL A 298 -12.88 -19.93 10.74
CA VAL A 298 -12.03 -19.31 11.77
C VAL A 298 -12.74 -19.39 13.11
N VAL A 299 -12.06 -19.95 14.10
CA VAL A 299 -12.51 -19.96 15.50
C VAL A 299 -11.88 -18.78 16.21
N ALA A 300 -12.72 -17.95 16.82
CA ALA A 300 -12.32 -16.79 17.59
C ALA A 300 -12.91 -16.87 19.00
N VAL A 301 -12.15 -16.48 20.01
CA VAL A 301 -12.61 -16.47 21.41
C VAL A 301 -12.46 -15.07 21.98
N GLY A 302 -13.54 -14.57 22.57
CA GLY A 302 -13.58 -13.31 23.31
C GLY A 302 -14.22 -13.50 24.69
N SER A 303 -14.52 -12.40 25.38
CA SER A 303 -15.19 -12.43 26.70
C SER A 303 -16.58 -13.06 26.65
N GLY A 304 -17.25 -12.98 25.50
CA GLY A 304 -18.54 -13.63 25.23
C GLY A 304 -18.47 -15.12 24.83
N GLY A 305 -17.28 -15.74 24.89
CA GLY A 305 -17.07 -17.15 24.53
C GLY A 305 -16.55 -17.38 23.10
N GLU A 306 -16.65 -18.62 22.65
CA GLU A 306 -16.21 -19.06 21.31
C GLU A 306 -17.21 -18.66 20.22
N ARG A 307 -16.69 -18.16 19.11
CA ARG A 307 -17.42 -17.97 17.86
C ARG A 307 -16.71 -18.65 16.71
N ARG A 308 -17.51 -19.25 15.84
CA ARG A 308 -17.06 -19.86 14.58
C ARG A 308 -17.53 -19.00 13.42
N ILE A 309 -16.59 -18.61 12.58
CA ILE A 309 -16.80 -17.63 11.51
C ILE A 309 -16.40 -18.27 10.19
N PRO A 310 -17.35 -18.53 9.28
CA PRO A 310 -17.03 -19.00 7.94
C PRO A 310 -16.06 -18.02 7.26
N ILE A 311 -15.01 -18.53 6.61
CA ILE A 311 -13.99 -17.67 5.98
C ILE A 311 -14.58 -16.71 4.94
N ALA A 312 -15.65 -17.12 4.26
CA ALA A 312 -16.37 -16.29 3.28
C ALA A 312 -16.98 -15.01 3.88
N SER A 313 -17.20 -14.98 5.20
CA SER A 313 -17.74 -13.84 5.94
C SER A 313 -16.70 -13.19 6.86
N PHE A 314 -15.45 -13.66 6.85
CA PHE A 314 -14.44 -13.22 7.80
C PHE A 314 -13.83 -11.86 7.42
N PHE A 315 -13.66 -11.56 6.14
CA PHE A 315 -13.07 -10.30 5.67
C PHE A 315 -14.18 -9.31 5.30
N THR A 316 -14.24 -8.17 6.01
CA THR A 316 -15.31 -7.17 5.87
C THR A 316 -14.85 -5.89 5.18
N GLY A 317 -13.54 -5.70 5.03
CA GLY A 317 -12.93 -4.57 4.34
C GLY A 317 -11.39 -4.62 4.41
N PRO A 318 -10.70 -3.66 3.79
CA PRO A 318 -9.24 -3.60 3.85
C PRO A 318 -8.78 -3.37 5.30
N PHE A 319 -7.94 -4.26 5.82
CA PHE A 319 -7.51 -4.31 7.23
C PHE A 319 -8.67 -4.45 8.24
N SER A 320 -9.79 -5.03 7.80
CA SER A 320 -10.99 -5.22 8.63
C SER A 320 -11.54 -6.63 8.49
N THR A 321 -11.88 -7.22 9.62
CA THR A 321 -12.41 -8.59 9.71
C THR A 321 -13.67 -8.62 10.59
N ALA A 322 -14.31 -9.78 10.65
CA ALA A 322 -15.48 -10.03 11.50
C ALA A 322 -15.13 -10.28 12.99
N LEU A 323 -13.84 -10.16 13.36
CA LEU A 323 -13.39 -10.22 14.75
C LEU A 323 -13.96 -9.04 15.53
N ARG A 324 -14.47 -9.32 16.73
CA ARG A 324 -14.76 -8.30 17.73
C ARG A 324 -13.46 -7.81 18.37
N ARG A 325 -13.54 -6.67 19.05
CA ARG A 325 -12.39 -5.97 19.64
C ARG A 325 -11.62 -6.81 20.66
N ASP A 326 -12.34 -7.66 21.40
CA ASP A 326 -11.83 -8.53 22.45
C ASP A 326 -11.60 -9.98 21.99
N GLU A 327 -11.77 -10.27 20.69
CA GLU A 327 -11.63 -11.61 20.14
C GLU A 327 -10.20 -11.91 19.67
N ILE A 328 -9.74 -13.13 19.95
CA ILE A 328 -8.47 -13.69 19.48
C ILE A 328 -8.78 -14.89 18.57
N VAL A 329 -8.13 -14.97 17.40
CA VAL A 329 -8.17 -16.17 16.56
C VAL A 329 -7.42 -17.30 17.25
N THR A 330 -8.11 -18.39 17.59
CA THR A 330 -7.54 -19.52 18.35
C THR A 330 -7.31 -20.76 17.50
N GLU A 331 -8.13 -21.00 16.48
CA GLU A 331 -8.03 -22.17 15.60
C GLU A 331 -8.56 -21.84 14.19
N ILE A 332 -7.94 -22.41 13.17
CA ILE A 332 -8.43 -22.44 11.79
C ILE A 332 -8.81 -23.88 11.49
N ARG A 333 -10.03 -24.08 10.96
CA ARG A 333 -10.57 -25.39 10.59
C ARG A 333 -10.73 -25.50 9.10
N ILE A 334 -10.14 -26.52 8.50
CA ILE A 334 -10.17 -26.76 7.06
C ILE A 334 -10.78 -28.14 6.82
N PRO A 335 -11.88 -28.25 6.06
CA PRO A 335 -12.42 -29.54 5.66
C PRO A 335 -11.36 -30.38 4.94
N GLY A 336 -11.25 -31.66 5.31
CA GLY A 336 -10.28 -32.55 4.69
C GLY A 336 -10.60 -32.82 3.22
N PRO A 337 -9.58 -32.87 2.34
CA PRO A 337 -9.78 -33.12 0.93
C PRO A 337 -10.33 -34.53 0.71
N LYS A 338 -11.34 -34.63 -0.16
CA LYS A 338 -11.93 -35.89 -0.61
C LYS A 338 -10.96 -36.63 -1.56
N PRO A 339 -11.10 -37.96 -1.76
CA PRO A 339 -10.37 -38.66 -2.82
C PRO A 339 -10.55 -37.98 -4.18
N GLY A 340 -9.49 -37.93 -4.97
CA GLY A 340 -9.48 -37.19 -6.25
C GLY A 340 -9.42 -35.68 -6.10
N SER A 341 -9.08 -35.17 -4.91
CA SER A 341 -8.81 -33.74 -4.71
C SER A 341 -7.39 -33.36 -5.12
N GLY A 342 -7.25 -32.15 -5.66
CA GLY A 342 -5.96 -31.52 -5.90
C GLY A 342 -6.06 -30.02 -5.67
N GLY A 343 -4.95 -29.42 -5.26
CA GLY A 343 -4.91 -27.99 -5.00
C GLY A 343 -3.56 -27.38 -5.33
N ALA A 344 -3.54 -26.08 -5.60
CA ALA A 344 -2.35 -25.34 -6.00
C ALA A 344 -2.47 -23.84 -5.71
N TYR A 345 -1.37 -23.25 -5.26
CA TYR A 345 -1.21 -21.80 -5.15
C TYR A 345 -0.17 -21.33 -6.16
N VAL A 346 -0.49 -20.29 -6.93
CA VAL A 346 0.44 -19.69 -7.90
C VAL A 346 0.45 -18.18 -7.71
N LYS A 347 1.64 -17.65 -7.41
CA LYS A 347 1.89 -16.25 -7.09
C LYS A 347 2.80 -15.60 -8.12
N MET A 348 2.45 -14.41 -8.57
CA MET A 348 3.35 -13.51 -9.29
C MET A 348 3.80 -12.41 -8.34
N GLU A 349 5.10 -12.29 -8.11
CA GLU A 349 5.72 -11.27 -7.23
C GLU A 349 6.95 -10.67 -7.90
N ARG A 350 7.34 -9.46 -7.47
CA ARG A 350 8.48 -8.75 -8.09
C ARG A 350 9.83 -9.30 -7.66
N LYS A 351 9.88 -9.88 -6.46
CA LYS A 351 11.03 -10.53 -5.83
C LYS A 351 10.53 -11.43 -4.72
N VAL A 352 11.37 -12.39 -4.33
CA VAL A 352 11.11 -13.28 -3.20
C VAL A 352 10.74 -12.47 -1.96
N GLY A 353 9.64 -12.87 -1.32
CA GLY A 353 9.14 -12.31 -0.07
C GLY A 353 8.35 -10.99 -0.20
N ASP A 354 8.11 -10.51 -1.42
CA ASP A 354 7.17 -9.40 -1.65
C ASP A 354 5.72 -9.91 -1.59
N PHE A 355 4.78 -8.98 -1.46
CA PHE A 355 3.38 -9.27 -1.69
C PHE A 355 3.12 -9.54 -3.17
N ALA A 356 2.09 -10.35 -3.43
CA ALA A 356 1.67 -10.70 -4.78
C ALA A 356 1.35 -9.44 -5.60
N THR A 357 1.72 -9.41 -6.87
CA THR A 357 1.05 -8.55 -7.87
C THR A 357 -0.36 -9.07 -8.12
N ALA A 358 -0.47 -10.38 -8.24
CA ALA A 358 -1.69 -11.18 -8.19
C ALA A 358 -1.29 -12.62 -7.81
N ALA A 359 -2.17 -13.34 -7.13
CA ALA A 359 -2.03 -14.78 -6.93
C ALA A 359 -3.38 -15.48 -6.95
N VAL A 360 -3.37 -16.78 -7.21
CA VAL A 360 -4.58 -17.60 -7.28
C VAL A 360 -4.38 -18.88 -6.50
N ALA A 361 -5.31 -19.14 -5.58
CA ALA A 361 -5.49 -20.39 -4.87
C ALA A 361 -6.57 -21.22 -5.57
N VAL A 362 -6.30 -22.48 -5.86
CA VAL A 362 -7.29 -23.43 -6.38
C VAL A 362 -7.31 -24.68 -5.52
N GLN A 363 -8.50 -25.13 -5.16
CA GLN A 363 -8.80 -26.46 -4.64
C GLN A 363 -9.91 -27.06 -5.51
N LEU A 364 -9.77 -28.30 -5.97
CA LEU A 364 -10.82 -28.98 -6.72
C LEU A 364 -10.86 -30.47 -6.44
N THR A 365 -12.00 -31.09 -6.70
CA THR A 365 -12.21 -32.54 -6.59
C THR A 365 -12.70 -33.06 -7.93
N LEU A 366 -12.03 -34.08 -8.49
CA LEU A 366 -12.42 -34.71 -9.74
C LEU A 366 -12.97 -36.12 -9.52
N ALA A 367 -13.99 -36.48 -10.27
CA ALA A 367 -14.45 -37.85 -10.45
C ALA A 367 -14.57 -38.13 -11.95
N ALA A 368 -13.84 -39.14 -12.45
CA ALA A 368 -13.79 -39.48 -13.87
C ALA A 368 -13.54 -38.27 -14.81
N GLY A 369 -12.68 -37.33 -14.39
CA GLY A 369 -12.35 -36.11 -15.15
C GLY A 369 -13.40 -34.98 -15.07
N THR A 370 -14.49 -35.19 -14.34
CA THR A 370 -15.55 -34.19 -14.08
C THR A 370 -15.32 -33.52 -12.73
N CYS A 371 -15.35 -32.19 -12.69
CA CYS A 371 -15.22 -31.43 -11.45
C CYS A 371 -16.48 -31.57 -10.58
N GLN A 372 -16.32 -32.13 -9.39
CA GLN A 372 -17.38 -32.27 -8.38
C GLN A 372 -17.44 -31.03 -7.50
N GLU A 373 -16.27 -30.54 -7.09
CA GLU A 373 -16.11 -29.38 -6.22
C GLU A 373 -14.95 -28.53 -6.75
N ALA A 374 -15.10 -27.21 -6.59
CA ALA A 374 -14.08 -26.22 -6.94
C ALA A 374 -14.15 -25.08 -5.92
N GLY A 375 -12.99 -24.62 -5.49
CA GLY A 375 -12.75 -23.43 -4.70
C GLY A 375 -11.63 -22.62 -5.34
N ILE A 376 -11.89 -21.34 -5.64
CA ILE A 376 -10.93 -20.44 -6.30
C ILE A 376 -10.86 -19.14 -5.52
N GLY A 377 -9.71 -18.88 -4.90
CA GLY A 377 -9.42 -17.65 -4.16
C GLY A 377 -8.43 -16.77 -4.92
N LEU A 378 -8.64 -15.45 -4.91
CA LEU A 378 -7.78 -14.47 -5.57
C LEU A 378 -7.13 -13.54 -4.54
N THR A 379 -5.81 -13.38 -4.64
CA THR A 379 -4.98 -12.57 -3.71
C THR A 379 -4.58 -11.24 -4.34
N ASN A 380 -4.67 -10.17 -3.56
CA ASN A 380 -4.23 -8.81 -3.89
C ASN A 380 -4.84 -8.18 -5.17
N VAL A 381 -6.04 -8.61 -5.54
CA VAL A 381 -6.78 -8.12 -6.71
C VAL A 381 -8.20 -7.69 -6.35
N GLY A 382 -8.35 -7.16 -5.13
CA GLY A 382 -9.57 -6.65 -4.53
C GLY A 382 -9.25 -5.91 -3.24
N SER A 383 -10.23 -5.19 -2.67
CA SER A 383 -10.08 -4.55 -1.34
C SER A 383 -10.04 -5.57 -0.19
N VAL A 384 -10.49 -6.80 -0.46
CA VAL A 384 -10.46 -8.01 0.37
C VAL A 384 -10.08 -9.18 -0.54
N PRO A 385 -9.64 -10.34 -0.01
CA PRO A 385 -9.53 -11.55 -0.83
C PRO A 385 -10.86 -11.88 -1.52
N ILE A 386 -10.81 -12.34 -2.77
CA ILE A 386 -12.01 -12.60 -3.57
C ILE A 386 -12.18 -14.10 -3.76
N LYS A 387 -13.41 -14.61 -3.58
CA LYS A 387 -13.80 -15.94 -4.03
C LYS A 387 -14.41 -15.85 -5.43
N ALA A 388 -13.81 -16.50 -6.42
CA ALA A 388 -14.25 -16.45 -7.81
C ALA A 388 -15.42 -17.43 -8.06
N VAL A 389 -16.59 -17.10 -7.50
CA VAL A 389 -17.77 -17.97 -7.47
C VAL A 389 -18.27 -18.31 -8.87
N ARG A 390 -18.19 -17.37 -9.83
CA ARG A 390 -18.61 -17.66 -11.21
C ARG A 390 -17.66 -18.65 -11.87
N ALA A 391 -16.35 -18.50 -11.64
CA ALA A 391 -15.35 -19.46 -12.12
C ALA A 391 -15.55 -20.86 -11.50
N GLU A 392 -15.81 -20.96 -10.20
CA GLU A 392 -16.13 -22.24 -9.53
C GLU A 392 -17.36 -22.91 -10.13
N ARG A 393 -18.44 -22.15 -10.33
CA ARG A 393 -19.69 -22.65 -10.91
C ARG A 393 -19.51 -23.11 -12.36
N ALA A 394 -18.65 -22.46 -13.13
CA ALA A 394 -18.37 -22.84 -14.52
C ALA A 394 -17.66 -24.20 -14.63
N LEU A 395 -16.92 -24.62 -13.60
CA LEU A 395 -16.24 -25.91 -13.56
C LEU A 395 -17.16 -27.03 -13.04
N ARG A 396 -17.98 -26.75 -12.02
CA ARG A 396 -18.77 -27.77 -11.33
C ARG A 396 -19.71 -28.51 -12.27
N GLY A 397 -19.68 -29.84 -12.20
CA GLY A 397 -20.49 -30.74 -13.02
C GLY A 397 -20.01 -30.88 -14.47
N ARG A 398 -18.85 -30.31 -14.83
CA ARG A 398 -18.30 -30.37 -16.19
C ARG A 398 -16.95 -31.10 -16.22
N ARG A 399 -16.65 -31.66 -17.39
CA ARG A 399 -15.31 -32.15 -17.70
C ARG A 399 -14.32 -30.98 -17.69
N VAL A 400 -13.17 -31.15 -17.04
CA VAL A 400 -12.17 -30.09 -16.93
C VAL A 400 -11.13 -30.22 -18.04
N ASP A 401 -11.50 -29.78 -19.24
CA ASP A 401 -10.61 -29.67 -20.41
C ASP A 401 -10.05 -28.24 -20.56
N ASP A 402 -9.23 -28.01 -21.59
CA ASP A 402 -8.62 -26.70 -21.82
C ASP A 402 -9.65 -25.57 -22.05
N ALA A 403 -10.81 -25.89 -22.63
CA ALA A 403 -11.88 -24.91 -22.83
C ALA A 403 -12.53 -24.52 -21.49
N ALA A 404 -12.81 -25.50 -20.63
CA ALA A 404 -13.31 -25.26 -19.28
C ALA A 404 -12.32 -24.45 -18.43
N ILE A 405 -11.01 -24.75 -18.54
CA ILE A 405 -9.95 -24.01 -17.84
C ILE A 405 -9.89 -22.56 -18.35
N ALA A 406 -9.92 -22.35 -19.67
CA ALA A 406 -9.89 -21.01 -20.25
C ALA A 406 -11.10 -20.18 -19.84
N GLU A 407 -12.29 -20.78 -19.80
CA GLU A 407 -13.51 -20.10 -19.38
C GLU A 407 -13.49 -19.75 -17.89
N ALA A 408 -13.09 -20.68 -17.02
CA ALA A 408 -12.94 -20.41 -15.59
C ALA A 408 -11.89 -19.31 -15.32
N ALA A 409 -10.78 -19.31 -16.06
CA ALA A 409 -9.77 -18.27 -15.99
C ALA A 409 -10.29 -16.89 -16.42
N ARG A 410 -11.07 -16.82 -17.51
CA ARG A 410 -11.72 -15.58 -17.95
C ARG A 410 -12.69 -15.05 -16.89
N LEU A 411 -13.53 -15.92 -16.35
CA LEU A 411 -14.51 -15.55 -15.33
C LEU A 411 -13.85 -15.07 -14.03
N ALA A 412 -12.76 -15.71 -13.60
CA ALA A 412 -12.00 -15.28 -12.42
C ALA A 412 -11.36 -13.89 -12.63
N ALA A 413 -10.84 -13.61 -13.83
CA ALA A 413 -10.28 -12.30 -14.15
C ALA A 413 -11.34 -11.19 -14.14
N GLU A 414 -12.55 -11.49 -14.61
CA GLU A 414 -13.68 -10.56 -14.54
C GLU A 414 -14.21 -10.33 -13.12
N GLU A 415 -14.10 -11.33 -12.23
CA GLU A 415 -14.44 -11.19 -10.81
C GLU A 415 -13.36 -10.42 -10.03
N ALA A 416 -12.16 -10.28 -10.58
CA ALA A 416 -11.11 -9.48 -9.98
C ALA A 416 -11.39 -7.97 -10.07
N ASP A 417 -11.11 -7.26 -8.99
CA ASP A 417 -11.25 -5.80 -8.84
C ASP A 417 -9.93 -5.14 -8.38
N PRO A 418 -8.84 -5.24 -9.17
CA PRO A 418 -7.54 -4.73 -8.75
C PRO A 418 -7.47 -3.20 -8.85
N ALA A 419 -6.68 -2.59 -7.96
CA ALA A 419 -6.27 -1.18 -8.06
C ALA A 419 -4.89 -1.05 -8.73
N GLU A 420 -4.68 0.03 -9.47
CA GLU A 420 -3.36 0.40 -10.00
C GLU A 420 -2.41 0.80 -8.86
N ASP A 421 -1.18 0.29 -8.91
CA ASP A 421 -0.11 0.66 -7.99
C ASP A 421 1.28 0.40 -8.62
N LEU A 422 2.34 0.44 -7.81
CA LEU A 422 3.72 0.15 -8.23
C LEU A 422 3.95 -1.32 -8.66
N ARG A 423 2.94 -2.19 -8.59
CA ARG A 423 2.97 -3.58 -9.08
C ARG A 423 2.35 -3.71 -10.48
N GLY A 424 1.69 -2.66 -10.96
CA GLY A 424 1.21 -2.55 -12.34
C GLY A 424 -0.21 -2.00 -12.46
N SER A 425 -0.66 -1.87 -13.71
CA SER A 425 -1.99 -1.36 -14.05
C SER A 425 -3.10 -2.37 -13.71
N VAL A 426 -4.34 -1.89 -13.70
CA VAL A 426 -5.54 -2.71 -13.50
C VAL A 426 -5.63 -3.81 -14.56
N GLU A 427 -5.38 -3.47 -15.82
CA GLU A 427 -5.43 -4.37 -16.97
C GLU A 427 -4.38 -5.47 -16.83
N TYR A 428 -3.15 -5.11 -16.46
CA TYR A 428 -2.08 -6.07 -16.24
C TYR A 428 -2.40 -7.06 -15.11
N LYS A 429 -2.89 -6.56 -13.97
CA LYS A 429 -3.27 -7.42 -12.84
C LYS A 429 -4.43 -8.34 -13.19
N ARG A 430 -5.43 -7.84 -13.93
CA ARG A 430 -6.56 -8.64 -14.41
C ARG A 430 -6.11 -9.74 -15.37
N ASP A 431 -5.22 -9.43 -16.30
CA ASP A 431 -4.66 -10.45 -17.20
C ASP A 431 -3.80 -11.48 -16.44
N LEU A 432 -3.03 -11.04 -15.44
CA LEU A 432 -2.31 -11.96 -14.54
C LEU A 432 -3.27 -12.92 -13.85
N VAL A 433 -4.42 -12.48 -13.33
CA VAL A 433 -5.42 -13.39 -12.73
C VAL A 433 -5.83 -14.46 -13.74
N ARG A 434 -6.19 -14.09 -14.97
CA ARG A 434 -6.53 -15.05 -16.04
C ARG A 434 -5.43 -16.09 -16.24
N VAL A 435 -4.19 -15.65 -16.41
CA VAL A 435 -3.04 -16.54 -16.66
C VAL A 435 -2.78 -17.44 -15.45
N LEU A 436 -2.78 -16.88 -14.24
CA LEU A 436 -2.48 -17.60 -13.00
C LEU A 436 -3.58 -18.60 -12.65
N THR A 437 -4.86 -18.29 -12.87
CA THR A 437 -5.97 -19.23 -12.70
C THR A 437 -5.80 -20.44 -13.61
N GLY A 438 -5.46 -20.23 -14.89
CA GLY A 438 -5.20 -21.34 -15.82
C GLY A 438 -4.01 -22.21 -15.40
N ARG A 439 -2.96 -21.62 -14.83
CA ARG A 439 -1.79 -22.37 -14.30
C ARG A 439 -2.13 -23.15 -13.04
N ALA A 440 -2.84 -22.52 -12.11
CA ALA A 440 -3.25 -23.13 -10.84
C ALA A 440 -4.22 -24.29 -11.08
N LEU A 441 -5.20 -24.14 -11.98
CA LEU A 441 -6.12 -25.22 -12.35
C LEU A 441 -5.38 -26.42 -12.93
N ARG A 442 -4.47 -26.23 -13.90
CA ARG A 442 -3.70 -27.34 -14.48
C ARG A 442 -2.89 -28.09 -13.42
N LYS A 443 -2.19 -27.36 -12.54
CA LYS A 443 -1.41 -27.95 -11.44
C LYS A 443 -2.30 -28.69 -10.45
N ALA A 444 -3.49 -28.16 -10.14
CA ALA A 444 -4.45 -28.82 -9.26
C ALA A 444 -5.04 -30.09 -9.89
N ILE A 445 -5.36 -30.08 -11.18
CA ILE A 445 -5.84 -31.26 -11.95
C ILE A 445 -4.79 -32.37 -11.96
N GLU A 446 -3.53 -32.02 -12.23
CA GLU A 446 -2.42 -32.98 -12.22
C GLU A 446 -2.29 -33.67 -10.85
N ARG A 447 -2.40 -32.91 -9.76
CA ARG A 447 -2.36 -33.45 -8.39
C ARG A 447 -3.59 -34.31 -8.05
N ALA A 448 -4.77 -33.89 -8.50
CA ALA A 448 -6.00 -34.66 -8.35
C ALA A 448 -5.93 -36.04 -9.04
N GLN A 449 -5.30 -36.10 -10.21
CA GLN A 449 -5.13 -37.34 -10.98
C GLN A 449 -4.06 -38.28 -10.41
N ARG A 450 -3.01 -37.74 -9.78
CA ARG A 450 -1.92 -38.52 -9.17
C ARG A 450 -2.29 -39.13 -7.81
N GLY A 451 -3.46 -38.81 -7.26
CA GLY A 451 -3.98 -39.42 -6.04
C GLY A 451 -3.60 -38.71 -4.74
N GLY A 452 -3.30 -37.40 -4.78
CA GLY A 452 -3.05 -36.58 -3.59
C GLY A 452 -1.65 -36.75 -3.03
#